data_AF-A0A1M6SAY1-F1
#
_entry.id   AF-A0A1M6SAY1-F1
#
_cell.length_a   1.000
_cell.length_b   1.000
_cell.length_c   1.000
_cell.angle_alpha   90.00
_cell.angle_beta   90.00
_cell.angle_gamma   90.00
#
_symmetry.space_group_name_H-M   'P 1'
#
loop_
_entity.id
_entity.type
_entity.pdbx_description
1 polymer ?
#
loop_
_entity_poly.entity_id
_entity_poly.type
_entity_poly.pdbx_seq_one_letter_code
_entity_poly.pdbx_strand_id
1 'polypeptide(L)' 'MLMTSIMKGRERYIIFRKRNRIRLIDVSRYCGCSASAISQWENNLINLSDELIAKYNEFIEEFEKKHKVRY' A
#
# COMPACT_ATOMS: atom_id res chain seq x y z
N MET A 1 17.53 3.69 2.73
CA MET A 1 16.92 2.35 2.90
C MET A 1 16.88 1.70 1.52
N LEU A 2 17.51 0.55 1.34
CA LEU A 2 18.03 0.08 0.04
C LEU A 2 17.42 -1.27 -0.41
N MET A 3 16.09 -1.42 -0.38
CA MET A 3 15.47 -2.73 -0.69
C MET A 3 14.31 -2.67 -1.70
N THR A 4 14.44 -1.84 -2.74
CA THR A 4 13.46 -1.73 -3.83
C THR A 4 14.10 -1.71 -5.23
N SER A 5 15.27 -2.32 -5.42
CA SER A 5 15.94 -2.27 -6.74
C SER A 5 15.43 -3.26 -7.79
N ILE A 6 14.50 -4.19 -7.49
CA ILE A 6 14.10 -5.24 -8.48
C ILE A 6 12.58 -5.38 -8.67
N MET A 7 11.72 -4.74 -7.87
CA MET A 7 10.26 -5.00 -7.94
C MET A 7 9.49 -3.87 -8.59
N LYS A 8 8.89 -4.16 -9.76
CA LYS A 8 8.11 -3.23 -10.58
C LYS A 8 6.62 -3.44 -10.34
N GLY A 9 5.84 -2.36 -10.41
CA GLY A 9 4.37 -2.44 -10.43
C GLY A 9 3.69 -2.60 -9.06
N ARG A 10 2.58 -3.34 -9.02
CA ARG A 10 1.65 -3.41 -7.87
C ARG A 10 2.09 -4.38 -6.77
N GLU A 11 3.00 -5.28 -7.08
CA GLU A 11 3.53 -6.27 -6.12
C GLU A 11 4.22 -5.63 -4.92
N ARG A 12 4.81 -4.45 -5.11
CA ARG A 12 5.47 -3.69 -4.03
C ARG A 12 4.51 -3.36 -2.89
N TYR A 13 3.23 -3.11 -3.19
CA TYR A 13 2.21 -2.77 -2.20
C TYR A 13 1.83 -4.00 -1.36
N ILE A 14 1.67 -5.16 -2.00
CA ILE A 14 1.40 -6.43 -1.32
C ILE A 14 2.52 -6.74 -0.33
N ILE A 15 3.77 -6.62 -0.77
CA ILE A 15 4.95 -6.96 0.03
C ILE A 15 5.09 -6.00 1.20
N PHE A 16 4.96 -4.69 0.95
CA PHE A 16 4.96 -3.68 2.00
C PHE A 16 3.92 -4.01 3.07
N ARG A 17 2.67 -4.27 2.64
CA ARG A 17 1.55 -4.55 3.54
C ARG A 17 1.81 -5.80 4.37
N LYS A 18 2.25 -6.90 3.74
CA LYS A 18 2.55 -8.17 4.43
C LYS A 18 3.73 -8.04 5.41
N ARG A 19 4.82 -7.39 5.01
CA ARG A 19 6.00 -7.18 5.87
C ARG A 19 5.67 -6.38 7.12
N ASN A 20 4.82 -5.35 6.97
CA ASN A 20 4.40 -4.50 8.06
C ASN A 20 3.16 -5.02 8.81
N ARG A 21 2.66 -6.22 8.47
CA ARG A 21 1.44 -6.83 9.05
C ARG A 21 0.20 -5.91 8.98
N ILE A 22 0.13 -5.10 7.94
CA ILE A 22 -0.99 -4.19 7.69
C ILE A 22 -2.15 -4.98 7.08
N ARG A 23 -3.37 -4.78 7.58
CA ARG A 23 -4.54 -5.48 7.02
C ARG A 23 -5.08 -4.67 5.83
N LEU A 24 -5.71 -5.35 4.87
CA LEU A 24 -6.35 -4.69 3.72
C LEU A 24 -7.38 -3.64 4.15
N ILE A 25 -8.13 -3.92 5.23
CA ILE A 25 -9.14 -3.02 5.77
C ILE A 25 -8.54 -1.70 6.27
N ASP A 26 -7.29 -1.71 6.75
CA ASP A 26 -6.64 -0.50 7.26
C ASP A 26 -6.28 0.43 6.09
N VAL A 27 -5.75 -0.13 4.99
CA VAL A 27 -5.49 0.59 3.73
C VAL A 27 -6.78 1.10 3.10
N SER A 28 -7.80 0.24 3.01
CA SER A 28 -9.03 0.59 2.30
C SER A 28 -9.80 1.69 3.03
N ARG A 29 -9.79 1.69 4.37
CA ARG A 29 -10.34 2.77 5.19
C ARG A 29 -9.62 4.10 4.95
N TYR A 30 -8.29 4.08 4.84
CA TYR A 30 -7.51 5.28 4.55
C TYR A 30 -7.80 5.82 3.13
N CYS A 31 -7.78 4.94 2.13
CA CYS A 31 -8.03 5.35 0.75
C CYS A 31 -9.49 5.76 0.49
N GLY A 32 -10.43 5.30 1.34
CA GLY A 32 -11.87 5.54 1.17
C GLY A 32 -12.50 4.62 0.12
N CYS A 33 -12.07 3.36 0.05
CA CYS A 33 -12.60 2.36 -0.87
C CYS A 33 -12.80 1.00 -0.19
N SER A 34 -13.30 0.00 -0.93
CA SER A 34 -13.50 -1.35 -0.39
C SER A 34 -12.18 -2.12 -0.30
N ALA A 35 -12.04 -2.96 0.73
CA ALA A 35 -10.88 -3.85 0.87
C ALA A 35 -10.73 -4.80 -0.33
N SER A 36 -11.86 -5.21 -0.91
CA SER A 36 -11.91 -6.01 -2.13
C SER A 36 -11.30 -5.28 -3.32
N ALA A 37 -11.57 -3.97 -3.49
CA ALA A 37 -10.99 -3.17 -4.58
C ALA A 37 -9.46 -3.08 -4.46
N ILE A 38 -8.94 -2.83 -3.25
CA ILE A 38 -7.49 -2.86 -3.01
C ILE A 38 -6.91 -4.25 -3.33
N SER A 39 -7.56 -5.32 -2.87
CA SER A 39 -7.11 -6.69 -3.12
C SER A 39 -7.10 -7.04 -4.61
N GLN A 40 -8.16 -6.69 -5.34
CA GLN A 40 -8.24 -6.94 -6.78
C GLN A 40 -7.19 -6.12 -7.54
N TRP A 41 -6.99 -4.87 -7.15
CA TRP A 41 -5.98 -4.02 -7.77
C TRP A 41 -4.57 -4.52 -7.52
N GLU A 42 -4.23 -4.89 -6.28
CA GLU A 42 -2.96 -5.51 -5.89
C GLU A 42 -2.64 -6.73 -6.78
N ASN A 43 -3.65 -7.53 -7.14
CA ASN A 43 -3.52 -8.73 -7.98
C ASN A 43 -3.69 -8.46 -9.50
N ASN A 44 -3.60 -7.20 -9.94
CA ASN A 44 -3.77 -6.79 -11.34
C ASN A 44 -5.13 -7.15 -11.98
N LEU A 45 -6.18 -7.36 -11.17
CA LEU A 45 -7.52 -7.72 -11.67
C LEU A 45 -8.37 -6.50 -12.09
N ILE A 46 -8.16 -5.36 -11.44
CA ILE A 46 -8.86 -4.10 -11.75
C ILE A 46 -7.88 -2.93 -11.76
N ASN A 47 -8.27 -1.81 -12.37
CA ASN A 47 -7.56 -0.54 -12.22
C ASN A 47 -8.24 0.30 -11.12
N LEU A 48 -7.45 1.01 -10.33
CA LEU A 48 -7.92 2.05 -9.42
C LEU A 48 -7.72 3.42 -10.09
N SER A 49 -8.47 4.41 -9.64
CA SER A 49 -8.21 5.80 -10.03
C SER A 49 -6.85 6.26 -9.51
N ASP A 50 -6.24 7.22 -10.20
CA ASP A 50 -4.96 7.80 -9.81
C ASP A 50 -5.03 8.43 -8.41
N GLU A 51 -6.18 9.00 -8.03
CA GLU A 51 -6.44 9.53 -6.69
C GLU A 51 -6.31 8.46 -5.60
N LEU A 52 -6.88 7.26 -5.82
CA LEU A 52 -6.80 6.16 -4.85
C LEU A 52 -5.38 5.60 -4.76
N ILE A 53 -4.66 5.58 -5.90
CA ILE A 53 -3.24 5.18 -5.93
C ILE A 53 -2.40 6.19 -5.14
N ALA A 54 -2.65 7.50 -5.31
CA ALA A 54 -1.99 8.55 -4.56
C ALA A 54 -2.21 8.39 -3.04
N LYS A 55 -3.45 8.18 -2.60
CA LYS A 55 -3.76 7.91 -1.18
C LYS A 55 -3.08 6.66 -0.64
N TYR A 56 -2.95 5.60 -1.45
CA TYR A 56 -2.21 4.41 -1.01
C TYR A 56 -0.71 4.73 -0.85
N ASN A 57 -0.11 5.48 -1.76
CA ASN A 57 1.28 5.93 -1.58
C ASN A 57 1.44 6.80 -0.32
N GLU A 58 0.52 7.73 -0.09
CA GLU A 58 0.49 8.58 1.11
C GLU A 58 0.43 7.75 2.41
N PHE A 59 -0.46 6.75 2.45
CA PHE A 59 -0.55 5.81 3.57
C PHE A 59 0.79 5.11 3.86
N ILE A 60 1.50 4.68 2.82
CA ILE A 60 2.81 4.04 2.94
C ILE A 60 3.82 5.02 3.54
N GLU A 61 3.88 6.25 3.01
CA GLU A 61 4.79 7.28 3.50
C GLU A 61 4.54 7.65 4.97
N GLU A 62 3.28 7.84 5.35
CA GLU A 62 2.90 8.14 6.74
C GLU A 62 3.25 6.98 7.68
N PHE A 63 3.00 5.75 7.25
CA PHE A 63 3.36 4.56 8.02
C PHE A 63 4.87 4.48 8.22
N GLU A 64 5.68 4.67 7.16
CA GLU A 64 7.13 4.67 7.28
C GLU A 64 7.65 5.80 8.18
N LYS A 65 7.10 7.01 8.06
CA LYS A 65 7.46 8.16 8.92
C LYS A 65 7.19 7.83 10.39
N LYS A 66 6.02 7.29 10.72
CA LYS A 66 5.65 6.91 12.10
C LYS A 66 6.55 5.82 12.67
N HIS A 67 6.98 4.87 11.85
CA HIS A 67 7.77 3.73 12.30
C HIS A 67 9.29 3.96 12.28
N LYS A 68 9.80 4.97 11.56
CA LYS A 68 11.22 5.39 11.61
C LYS A 68 11.60 6.18 12.87
N VAL A 69 10.62 6.74 13.60
CA VAL A 69 10.86 7.58 14.79
C VAL A 69 10.97 6.76 16.09
N ARG A 70 11.16 5.43 16.01
CA ARG A 70 11.50 4.61 17.18
C ARG A 70 13.02 4.59 17.34
N TYR A 71 13.49 5.43 18.27
CA TYR A 71 14.85 5.51 18.80
C TYR A 71 15.39 4.16 19.26
#